data_AF-A0A2R3ZBC7-F1
#
_entry.id   AF-A0A2R3ZBC7-F1
#
_cell.length_a   1.000
_cell.length_b   1.000
_cell.length_c   1.000
_cell.angle_alpha   90.00
_cell.angle_beta   90.00
_cell.angle_gamma   90.00
#
_symmetry.space_group_name_H-M   'P 1'
#
loop_
_entity.id
_entity.type
_entity.pdbx_description
1 polymer ?
#
loop_
_entity_poly.entity_id
_entity_poly.type
_entity_poly.pdbx_seq_one_letter_code
_entity_poly.pdbx_strand_id
1 'polypeptide(L)' 'MSVNGEAREVPGGLTLDRLVATLSKAPAGVAAAVNEIVVPRTQWPTTPLGDGDRVEVLTAVQGG' A
#
# COMPACT_ATOMS: atom_id res chain seq x y z
N MET A 1 -1.70 11.49 -3.40
CA MET A 1 -2.55 10.31 -3.13
C MET A 1 -3.06 10.36 -1.70
N SER A 2 -4.00 9.49 -1.33
CA SER A 2 -4.29 9.20 0.08
C SER A 2 -3.79 7.80 0.46
N VAL A 3 -3.30 7.66 1.69
CA VAL A 3 -2.84 6.39 2.26
C VAL A 3 -3.49 6.22 3.62
N ASN A 4 -4.31 5.17 3.80
CA ASN A 4 -5.07 4.93 5.04
C ASN A 4 -5.88 6.16 5.48
N GLY A 5 -6.48 6.87 4.52
CA GLY A 5 -7.23 8.11 4.74
C GLY A 5 -6.40 9.39 4.91
N GLU A 6 -5.07 9.31 5.04
CA GLU A 6 -4.19 10.47 5.20
C GLU A 6 -3.63 10.95 3.85
N ALA A 7 -3.63 12.27 3.63
CA ALA A 7 -3.05 12.85 2.43
C ALA A 7 -1.52 12.69 2.45
N ARG A 8 -0.96 12.18 1.35
CA ARG A 8 0.49 11.97 1.20
C ARG A 8 0.97 12.40 -0.18
N GLU A 9 2.11 13.08 -0.21
CA GLU A 9 2.85 13.33 -1.44
C GLU A 9 3.36 12.02 -2.04
N VAL A 10 3.26 11.90 -3.36
CA VAL A 10 3.74 10.75 -4.12
C VAL A 10 5.03 11.16 -4.83
N PRO A 11 6.20 10.64 -4.42
CA PRO A 11 7.38 10.74 -5.26
C PRO A 11 7.10 10.04 -6.59
N GLY A 12 7.46 10.66 -7.72
CA GLY A 12 7.31 10.03 -9.03
C GLY A 12 8.01 8.66 -9.07
N GLY A 13 7.32 7.65 -9.61
CA GLY A 13 7.84 6.29 -9.72
C GLY A 13 7.74 5.45 -8.44
N LEU A 14 6.97 5.89 -7.42
CA LEU A 14 6.69 5.07 -6.25
C LEU A 14 5.82 3.86 -6.64
N THR A 15 6.26 2.67 -6.27
CA THR A 15 5.50 1.41 -6.41
C THR A 15 4.86 1.02 -5.08
N LEU A 16 3.83 0.19 -5.15
CA LEU A 16 3.07 -0.24 -3.97
C LEU A 16 3.94 -0.95 -2.91
N ASP A 17 4.92 -1.76 -3.33
CA ASP A 17 5.85 -2.43 -2.41
C ASP A 17 6.69 -1.44 -1.62
N ARG A 18 7.18 -0.38 -2.29
CA ARG A 18 7.97 0.68 -1.67
C ARG A 18 7.14 1.47 -0.69
N LEU A 19 5.89 1.78 -1.03
CA LEU A 19 4.97 2.43 -0.09
C LEU A 19 4.74 1.57 1.15
N VAL A 20 4.35 0.29 0.97
CA VAL A 20 4.06 -0.62 2.07
C VAL A 20 5.28 -0.81 2.98
N ALA A 21 6.49 -0.88 2.41
CA ALA A 21 7.74 -0.97 3.18
C ALA A 21 8.01 0.26 4.08
N THR A 22 7.42 1.42 3.78
CA THR A 22 7.48 2.60 4.67
C THR A 22 6.52 2.50 5.85
N LEU A 23 5.45 1.71 5.73
CA LEU A 23 4.36 1.61 6.71
C LEU A 23 4.52 0.40 7.63
N SER A 24 5.10 -0.69 7.13
CA SER A 24 5.25 -1.94 7.88
C SER A 24 6.53 -2.67 7.52
N LYS A 25 7.20 -3.22 8.53
CA LYS A 25 8.34 -4.14 8.37
C LYS A 25 7.93 -5.61 8.42
N ALA A 26 6.63 -5.89 8.58
CA ALA A 26 6.15 -7.25 8.72
C ALA A 26 6.37 -8.04 7.41
N PRO A 27 6.99 -9.23 7.46
CA PRO A 27 7.23 -10.04 6.27
C PRO A 27 5.94 -10.66 5.71
N ALA A 28 4.92 -10.82 6.55
CA ALA A 28 3.63 -11.41 6.23
C ALA A 28 2.49 -10.71 7.00
N GLY A 29 1.25 -11.07 6.68
CA GLY A 29 0.07 -10.49 7.33
C GLY A 29 -0.23 -9.06 6.91
N VAL A 30 0.31 -8.61 5.77
CA VAL A 30 0.01 -7.28 5.22
C VAL A 30 -0.77 -7.43 3.92
N ALA A 31 -1.89 -6.75 3.82
CA ALA A 31 -2.70 -6.61 2.61
C ALA A 31 -2.71 -5.15 2.18
N ALA A 32 -2.78 -4.91 0.87
CA ALA A 32 -2.87 -3.57 0.31
C ALA A 32 -3.91 -3.53 -0.81
N ALA A 33 -4.66 -2.43 -0.87
CA ALA A 33 -5.61 -2.13 -1.94
C ALA A 33 -5.30 -0.76 -2.54
N VAL A 34 -5.51 -0.63 -3.85
CA VAL A 34 -5.41 0.63 -4.60
C VAL A 34 -6.76 0.88 -5.24
N ASN A 35 -7.36 2.03 -4.96
CA ASN A 35 -8.68 2.42 -5.45
C ASN A 35 -9.73 1.31 -5.18
N GLU A 36 -9.76 0.83 -3.93
CA GLU A 36 -10.68 -0.22 -3.43
C GLU A 36 -10.44 -1.62 -4.03
N ILE A 37 -9.41 -1.80 -4.86
CA ILE A 37 -9.05 -3.09 -5.45
C ILE A 37 -7.83 -3.66 -4.71
N VAL A 38 -7.99 -4.83 -4.10
CA VAL A 38 -6.88 -5.54 -3.47
C VAL A 38 -5.85 -5.93 -4.52
N VAL A 39 -4.60 -5.53 -4.29
CA VAL A 39 -3.48 -5.86 -5.18
C VAL A 39 -2.74 -7.08 -4.61
N PRO A 40 -2.61 -8.19 -5.36
CA PRO A 40 -1.79 -9.33 -4.95
C PRO A 40 -0.34 -8.93 -4.67
N ARG A 41 0.28 -9.49 -3.62
CA ARG A 41 1.65 -9.13 -3.20
C ARG A 41 2.70 -9.28 -4.31
N THR A 42 2.51 -10.24 -5.21
CA THR A 42 3.39 -10.46 -6.37
C THR A 42 3.37 -9.33 -7.38
N GLN A 43 2.31 -8.52 -7.40
CA GLN A 43 2.15 -7.38 -8.33
C GLN A 43 2.64 -6.06 -7.70
N TRP A 44 2.88 -6.00 -6.39
CA TRP A 44 3.27 -4.76 -5.71
C TRP A 44 4.52 -4.10 -6.31
N PRO A 45 5.60 -4.82 -6.67
CA PRO A 45 6.80 -4.22 -7.26
C PRO A 45 6.59 -3.58 -8.63
N THR A 46 5.48 -3.90 -9.30
CA THR A 46 5.14 -3.43 -10.64
C THR A 46 3.86 -2.61 -10.68
N THR A 47 3.27 -2.30 -9.51
CA THR A 47 2.06 -1.47 -9.40
C THR A 47 2.50 -0.04 -9.12
N PRO A 48 2.53 0.85 -10.14
CA PRO A 48 2.85 2.25 -9.93
C PRO A 48 1.73 2.94 -9.15
N LEU A 49 2.09 3.89 -8.30
CA LEU A 49 1.17 4.79 -7.61
C LEU A 49 1.27 6.18 -8.20
N GLY A 50 0.13 6.83 -8.35
CA GLY A 50 0.00 8.15 -8.92
C GLY A 50 -0.75 9.12 -8.02
N ASP A 51 -0.81 10.37 -8.48
CA ASP A 51 -1.68 11.36 -7.89
C ASP A 51 -3.14 10.94 -8.03
N GLY A 52 -3.93 11.23 -6.99
CA GLY A 52 -5.34 10.84 -6.93
C GLY A 52 -5.62 9.42 -6.44
N ASP A 53 -4.63 8.52 -6.43
CA ASP A 53 -4.84 7.16 -5.92
C ASP A 53 -5.22 7.15 -4.43
N ARG A 54 -6.07 6.19 -4.06
CA ARG A 54 -6.38 5.84 -2.67
C ARG A 54 -5.77 4.50 -2.34
N VAL A 55 -4.83 4.48 -1.40
CA VAL A 55 -4.16 3.26 -0.97
C VAL A 55 -4.60 2.91 0.45
N GLU A 56 -5.09 1.70 0.64
CA GLU A 56 -5.41 1.15 1.96
C GLU A 56 -4.44 0.00 2.27
N VAL A 57 -3.74 0.07 3.40
CA VAL A 57 -2.77 -0.92 3.86
C VAL A 57 -3.17 -1.40 5.24
N LEU A 58 -3.51 -2.69 5.30
CA LEU A 58 -3.97 -3.38 6.49
C LEU A 58 -2.88 -4.33 6.95
N THR A 59 -2.54 -4.28 8.23
CA THR A 59 -1.72 -5.31 8.88
C THR A 59 -2.62 -6.13 9.78
N ALA A 60 -2.63 -7.44 9.59
CA ALA A 60 -3.34 -8.37 10.45
C ALA A 60 -2.84 -8.19 11.88
N VAL A 61 -3.74 -7.80 12.77
CA VAL A 61 -3.55 -7.95 14.20
C VAL A 61 -3.92 -9.38 14.54
N GLN A 62 -3.01 -10.13 15.16
CA GLN A 62 -3.33 -11.46 15.64
C GLN A 62 -4.35 -11.32 16.78
N GLY A 63 -5.63 -11.46 16.45
CA GLY A 63 -6.70 -11.56 17.44
C GLY A 63 -6.60 -12.92 18.14
N GLY A 64 -6.59 -12.90 19.47
CA GLY A 64 -6.92 -14.07 20.28
C GLY A 64 -8.43 -14.28 20.34
#